data_AF-A0A8T3Z145-F1
#
_entry.id   AF-A0A8T3Z145-F1
#
_cell.length_a   1.000
_cell.length_b   1.000
_cell.length_c   1.000
_cell.angle_alpha   90.00
_cell.angle_beta   90.00
_cell.angle_gamma   90.00
#
_symmetry.space_group_name_H-M   'P 1'
#
loop_
_entity.id
_entity.type
_entity.pdbx_description
1 polymer ?
#
loop_
_entity_poly.entity_id
_entity_poly.type
_entity_poly.pdbx_seq_one_letter_code
_entity_poly.pdbx_strand_id
1 'polypeptide(L)' 'MIDNGIETILNQLETKMEKDPDILAVILYGSYARGEEARDVDLCLVLFPDKLKNSLDKRIEYYY' A
#
# COMPACT_ATOMS: atom_id res chain seq x y z
N MET A 1 -9.47 -18.88 -3.42
CA MET A 1 -8.01 -19.03 -3.60
C MET A 1 -7.45 -17.64 -3.54
N ILE A 2 -6.53 -17.35 -2.62
CA ILE A 2 -5.82 -16.07 -2.63
C ILE A 2 -5.00 -16.06 -3.93
N ASP A 3 -5.15 -15.01 -4.71
CA ASP A 3 -4.57 -14.92 -6.04
C ASP A 3 -3.05 -14.73 -5.90
N ASN A 4 -2.25 -15.70 -6.36
CA ASN A 4 -0.78 -15.72 -6.21
C ASN A 4 -0.11 -14.45 -6.78
N GLY A 5 -0.77 -13.78 -7.75
CA GLY A 5 -0.31 -12.50 -8.29
C GLY A 5 -0.41 -11.34 -7.29
N ILE A 6 -1.49 -11.29 -6.50
CA ILE A 6 -1.71 -10.23 -5.51
C ILE A 6 -0.67 -10.30 -4.39
N GLU A 7 -0.42 -11.50 -3.84
CA GLU A 7 0.59 -11.67 -2.79
C GLU A 7 1.99 -11.27 -3.27
N THR A 8 2.32 -11.56 -4.53
CA THR A 8 3.61 -11.16 -5.11
C THR A 8 3.75 -9.64 -5.17
N ILE A 9 2.70 -8.93 -5.61
CA ILE A 9 2.68 -7.46 -5.66
C ILE A 9 2.78 -6.89 -4.25
N LEU A 10 2.04 -7.43 -3.28
CA LEU A 10 2.07 -6.96 -1.90
C LEU A 10 3.46 -7.12 -1.26
N ASN A 11 4.14 -8.25 -1.47
CA ASN A 11 5.50 -8.45 -0.96
C ASN A 11 6.51 -7.46 -1.57
N GLN A 12 6.36 -7.14 -2.87
CA GLN A 12 7.18 -6.12 -3.54
C GLN A 12 6.91 -4.72 -2.98
N LEU A 13 5.63 -4.38 -2.80
CA LEU A 13 5.22 -3.11 -2.23
C LEU A 13 5.70 -2.98 -0.78
N GLU A 14 5.55 -4.01 0.05
CA GLU A 14 6.00 -4.03 1.45
C GLU A 14 7.51 -3.71 1.52
N THR A 15 8.33 -4.43 0.75
CA THR A 15 9.78 -4.20 0.72
C THR A 15 10.15 -2.77 0.31
N LYS A 16 9.36 -2.17 -0.59
CA LYS A 16 9.56 -0.78 -1.04
C LYS A 16 9.13 0.22 0.02
N MET A 17 7.95 0.03 0.61
CA MET A 17 7.36 0.93 1.63
C MET A 17 8.16 0.92 2.93
N GLU A 18 8.70 -0.22 3.35
CA GLU A 18 9.57 -0.34 4.55
C GLU A 18 10.83 0.54 4.46
N LYS A 19 11.31 0.80 3.23
CA LYS A 19 12.51 1.58 2.98
C LYS A 19 12.21 3.04 2.64
N ASP A 20 10.93 3.39 2.51
CA ASP A 20 10.52 4.73 2.12
C ASP A 20 10.54 5.66 3.34
N PRO A 21 11.46 6.64 3.39
CA PRO A 21 11.61 7.51 4.56
C PRO A 21 10.42 8.46 4.75
N ASP A 22 9.54 8.58 3.75
CA ASP A 22 8.37 9.45 3.87
C ASP A 22 7.17 8.75 4.52
N ILE A 23 7.15 7.41 4.55
CA ILE A 23 6.05 6.60 5.08
C ILE A 23 6.27 6.36 6.57
N LEU A 24 5.27 6.73 7.37
CA LEU A 24 5.19 6.43 8.79
C LEU A 24 4.54 5.07 9.05
N ALA A 25 3.47 4.77 8.30
CA ALA A 25 2.74 3.52 8.43
C ALA A 25 1.96 3.18 7.15
N VAL A 26 1.58 1.92 7.01
CA VAL A 26 0.71 1.42 5.95
C VAL A 26 -0.50 0.75 6.58
N ILE A 27 -1.69 1.07 6.11
CA ILE A 27 -2.93 0.45 6.57
C ILE A 27 -3.56 -0.32 5.42
N LEU A 28 -3.77 -1.62 5.66
CA LEU A 28 -4.55 -2.49 4.78
C LEU A 28 -6.03 -2.42 5.16
N TYR A 29 -6.89 -2.19 4.18
CA TYR A 29 -8.34 -2.14 4.39
C TYR A 29 -9.09 -2.75 3.19
N GLY A 30 -10.40 -2.54 3.11
CA GLY A 30 -11.22 -3.09 2.03
C GLY A 30 -11.61 -4.55 2.21
N SER A 31 -12.18 -5.15 1.18
CA SER A 31 -12.67 -6.54 1.18
C SER A 31 -11.54 -7.55 1.34
N TYR A 32 -10.38 -7.29 0.73
CA TYR A 32 -9.18 -8.13 0.88
C TYR A 32 -8.78 -8.26 2.35
N ALA A 33 -8.73 -7.15 3.10
CA ALA A 33 -8.40 -7.14 4.53
C ALA A 33 -9.40 -7.94 5.39
N ARG A 34 -10.65 -8.09 4.94
CA ARG A 34 -11.71 -8.83 5.64
C ARG A 34 -11.79 -10.31 5.23
N GLY A 35 -10.96 -10.76 4.28
CA GLY A 35 -11.02 -12.12 3.74
C GLY A 35 -12.26 -12.39 2.88
N GLU A 36 -12.88 -11.34 2.34
CA GLU A 36 -13.99 -11.43 1.40
C GLU A 36 -13.47 -11.67 -0.03
N GLU A 37 -14.36 -12.01 -0.96
CA GLU A 37 -14.03 -12.00 -2.38
C GLU A 37 -13.64 -10.57 -2.80
N ALA A 38 -12.38 -10.40 -3.21
CA ALA A 38 -11.77 -9.12 -3.53
C ALA A 38 -11.19 -9.13 -4.95
N ARG A 39 -11.34 -8.02 -5.66
CA ARG A 39 -10.80 -7.83 -7.02
C ARG A 39 -9.57 -6.92 -7.03
N ASP A 40 -9.39 -6.18 -5.96
CA ASP A 40 -8.38 -5.17 -5.72
C ASP A 40 -7.93 -5.24 -4.25
N VAL A 41 -6.86 -4.51 -3.94
CA VAL A 41 -6.35 -4.35 -2.58
C VAL A 41 -6.28 -2.86 -2.26
N ASP A 42 -6.92 -2.48 -1.16
CA ASP A 42 -6.93 -1.10 -0.69
C ASP A 42 -5.82 -0.87 0.36
N LEU A 43 -4.91 0.05 0.05
CA LEU A 43 -3.83 0.48 0.93
C LEU A 43 -3.91 1.98 1.21
N CYS A 44 -3.64 2.37 2.46
CA CYS A 44 -3.51 3.76 2.87
C CYS A 44 -2.08 4.00 3.36
N LEU A 45 -1.36 4.89 2.68
CA LEU A 45 -0.04 5.33 3.07
C LEU A 45 -0.17 6.49 4.05
N VAL A 46 0.26 6.29 5.28
CA VAL A 46 0.35 7.34 6.29
C VAL A 46 1.74 7.93 6.19
N LEU A 47 1.85 9.22 5.87
CA LEU A 47 3.12 9.92 5.74
C LEU A 47 3.50 10.63 7.04
N PHE A 48 4.81 10.83 7.26
CA PHE A 48 5.25 11.75 8.30
C PHE A 48 4.73 13.19 8.03
N PRO A 49 4.38 13.97 9.06
CA PRO A 49 3.75 15.29 8.87
C PRO A 49 4.56 16.26 7.99
N ASP A 50 5.89 16.25 8.10
CA ASP A 50 6.80 17.09 7.31
C ASP A 50 6.88 16.68 5.83
N LYS A 51 6.34 15.51 5.49
CA LYS A 51 6.32 14.93 4.14
C LYS A 51 4.98 15.07 3.44
N LEU A 52 3.98 15.68 4.07
CA LEU A 52 2.63 15.82 3.51
C LEU A 52 2.61 16.47 2.12
N LYS A 53 3.52 17.40 1.85
CA LYS A 53 3.66 18.04 0.52
C LYS A 53 3.98 17.06 -0.61
N ASN A 54 4.53 15.88 -0.30
CA ASN A 54 4.86 14.83 -1.26
C ASN A 54 3.68 13.87 -1.51
N SER A 55 2.50 14.09 -0.91
CA SER A 55 1.40 13.12 -0.92
C SER A 55 0.90 12.75 -2.32
N LEU A 56 0.89 13.72 -3.25
CA LEU A 56 0.48 13.46 -4.64
C LEU A 56 1.50 12.58 -5.35
N ASP A 57 2.79 12.89 -5.20
CA ASP A 57 3.88 12.11 -5.81
C ASP A 57 3.86 10.68 -5.29
N LYS A 58 3.65 10.49 -3.99
CA LYS A 58 3.51 9.17 -3.38
C LYS A 58 2.31 8.40 -3.91
N ARG A 59 1.17 9.06 -4.13
CA ARG A 59 0.01 8.41 -4.75
C ARG A 59 0.31 7.89 -6.15
N ILE A 60 1.10 8.61 -6.93
CA ILE A 60 1.49 8.19 -8.29
C ILE A 60 2.53 7.07 -8.22
N GLU A 61 3.53 7.21 -7.35
CA GLU A 61 4.63 6.26 -7.18
C GLU A 61 4.16 4.84 -6.77
N TYR A 62 3.04 4.75 -6.05
CA TYR A 62 2.46 3.51 -5.54
C TYR A 62 1.17 3.10 -6.26
N TYR A 63 0.89 3.66 -7.44
CA TYR A 63 -0.23 3.24 -8.28
C TYR A 63 0.15 1.96 -9.05
N TYR A 64 -0.48 0.84 -8.69
CA TYR A 64 -0.33 -0.48 -9.34
C TYR A 64 -1.66 -0.94 -9.93
#